data_AF-A0A7C1U943-F1
#
_entry.id   AF-A0A7C1U943-F1
#
_cell.length_a   1.000
_cell.length_b   1.000
_cell.length_c   1.000
_cell.angle_alpha   90.00
_cell.angle_beta   90.00
_cell.angle_gamma   90.00
#
_symmetry.space_group_name_H-M   'P 1'
#
loop_
_entity.id
_entity.type
_entity.pdbx_description
1 polymer ?
#
loop_
_entity_poly.entity_id
_entity_poly.type
_entity_poly.pdbx_seq_one_letter_code
_entity_poly.pdbx_strand_id
1 'polypeptide(L)' 'MEKWTEIRHDVLIGGKSKRQAQRETGLSWKTLDKVLTHSSPPGYRRTKPYEKPGHPEVL' A
#
# COMPACT_ATOMS: atom_id res chain seq x y z
N MET A 1 -1.64 7.68 6.98
CA MET A 1 -3.08 7.59 7.30
C MET A 1 -3.87 8.57 6.45
N GLU A 2 -3.56 9.86 6.44
CA GLU A 2 -4.27 10.89 5.63
C GLU A 2 -4.48 10.49 4.17
N LYS A 3 -3.40 10.18 3.44
CA LYS A 3 -3.48 9.79 2.02
C LYS A 3 -4.36 8.55 1.76
N TRP A 4 -4.46 7.64 2.73
CA TRP A 4 -5.35 6.47 2.62
C TRP A 4 -6.81 6.88 2.77
N THR A 5 -7.09 7.72 3.77
CA THR A 5 -8.42 8.26 4.03
C THR A 5 -8.91 9.13 2.87
N GLU A 6 -8.05 9.99 2.31
CA GLU A 6 -8.35 10.83 1.15
C GLU A 6 -8.74 9.99 -0.06
N ILE A 7 -7.93 8.99 -0.42
CA ILE A 7 -8.23 8.10 -1.56
C ILE A 7 -9.55 7.36 -1.35
N ARG A 8 -9.82 6.89 -0.12
CA ARG A 8 -11.09 6.22 0.19
C ARG A 8 -12.26 7.19 0.07
N HIS A 9 -12.15 8.39 0.61
CA HIS A 9 -13.19 9.41 0.53
C HIS A 9 -13.49 9.74 -0.94
N ASP A 10 -12.46 10.04 -1.72
CA ASP A 10 -12.59 10.40 -3.13
C ASP A 10 -13.27 9.31 -3.98
N VAL A 11 -12.97 8.04 -3.71
CA VAL A 11 -13.52 6.92 -4.50
C VAL A 11 -14.87 6.45 -3.99
N LEU A 12 -15.02 6.25 -2.68
CA LEU A 12 -16.23 5.66 -2.10
C LEU A 12 -17.36 6.68 -1.90
N ILE A 13 -17.01 7.94 -1.69
CA ILE A 13 -17.95 9.03 -1.41
C ILE A 13 -17.95 10.05 -2.55
N GLY A 14 -16.76 10.47 -3.00
CA GLY A 14 -16.58 11.49 -4.04
C GLY A 14 -16.80 11.00 -5.47
N GLY A 15 -17.08 9.70 -5.67
CA GLY A 15 -17.41 9.14 -6.98
C GLY A 15 -16.23 9.05 -7.98
N LYS A 16 -15.00 9.30 -7.55
CA LYS A 16 -13.83 9.12 -8.42
C LYS A 16 -13.68 7.63 -8.78
N SER A 17 -13.42 7.37 -10.05
CA SER A 17 -13.11 6.00 -10.48
C SER A 17 -11.74 5.55 -9.93
N LYS A 18 -11.56 4.24 -9.73
CA LYS A 18 -10.22 3.67 -9.43
C LYS A 18 -9.16 4.09 -10.44
N ARG A 19 -9.52 4.17 -11.72
CA ARG A 19 -8.61 4.58 -12.80
C ARG A 19 -8.16 6.03 -12.64
N GLN A 20 -9.05 6.92 -12.23
CA GLN A 20 -8.69 8.32 -11.93
C GLN A 20 -7.76 8.39 -10.71
N ALA A 21 -8.10 7.70 -9.62
CA ALA A 21 -7.24 7.61 -8.44
C ALA A 21 -5.84 7.05 -8.78
N GLN A 22 -5.74 6.08 -9.69
CA GLN A 22 -4.47 5.54 -10.18
C GLN A 22 -3.61 6.61 -10.86
N ARG A 23 -4.21 7.41 -11.75
CA ARG A 23 -3.50 8.49 -12.47
C ARG A 23 -3.05 9.61 -11.55
N GLU A 24 -3.89 9.98 -10.58
CA GLU A 24 -3.61 11.08 -9.64
C GLU A 24 -2.57 10.68 -8.59
N THR A 25 -2.65 9.45 -8.06
CA THR A 25 -1.79 9.02 -6.95
C THR A 25 -0.51 8.31 -7.38
N GLY A 26 -0.46 7.81 -8.62
CA GLY A 26 0.62 6.95 -9.12
C GLY A 26 0.64 5.55 -8.51
N LEU A 27 -0.35 5.19 -7.70
CA LEU A 27 -0.41 3.88 -7.04
C LEU A 27 -0.83 2.78 -8.01
N SER A 28 -0.34 1.56 -7.78
CA SER A 28 -0.79 0.38 -8.53
C SER A 28 -2.25 0.04 -8.20
N TRP A 29 -2.94 -0.62 -9.14
CA TRP A 29 -4.28 -1.17 -8.90
C TRP A 29 -4.35 -2.03 -7.64
N LYS A 30 -3.35 -2.89 -7.41
CA LYS A 30 -3.27 -3.74 -6.21
C LYS A 30 -3.18 -2.93 -4.92
N THR A 31 -2.51 -1.79 -4.94
CA THR A 31 -2.41 -0.89 -3.78
C THR A 31 -3.74 -0.18 -3.55
N LEU A 32 -4.39 0.30 -4.61
CA LEU A 32 -5.71 0.91 -4.52
C LEU A 32 -6.77 -0.07 -4.03
N ASP A 33 -6.72 -1.33 -4.45
CA ASP A 33 -7.59 -2.39 -3.91
C ASP A 33 -7.45 -2.49 -2.39
N LYS A 34 -6.22 -2.56 -1.88
CA LYS A 34 -5.96 -2.59 -0.43
C LYS A 34 -6.49 -1.34 0.27
N VAL A 35 -6.27 -0.16 -0.30
CA VAL A 35 -6.75 1.12 0.26
C VAL A 35 -8.28 1.12 0.37
N LEU A 36 -8.99 0.59 -0.62
CA LEU A 36 -10.45 0.57 -0.63
C LEU A 36 -11.04 -0.56 0.23
N THR A 37 -10.34 -1.68 0.39
CA THR A 37 -10.79 -2.79 1.22
C THR A 37 -10.49 -2.59 2.71
N HIS A 38 -9.38 -1.95 3.06
CA HIS A 38 -8.98 -1.76 4.46
C HIS A 38 -9.07 -0.29 4.87
N SER A 39 -9.46 0.00 6.12
CA SER A 39 -9.50 1.37 6.65
C SER A 39 -8.12 1.93 6.99
N SER A 40 -7.14 1.06 7.23
CA SER A 40 -5.74 1.38 7.55
C SER A 40 -4.81 0.39 6.85
N PRO A 41 -3.58 0.80 6.43
CA PRO A 41 -2.67 -0.06 5.70
C PRO A 41 -2.57 -1.44 6.33
N PRO A 42 -2.85 -2.55 5.60
CA PRO A 42 -2.60 -3.87 6.13
C PRO A 42 -1.12 -3.89 6.52
N GLY A 43 -0.87 -4.01 7.82
CA GLY A 43 0.41 -3.63 8.40
C GLY A 43 1.56 -4.30 7.66
N TYR A 44 2.57 -3.52 7.26
CA TYR A 44 3.86 -4.07 6.86
C TYR A 44 4.56 -4.57 8.14
N ARG A 45 4.14 -5.72 8.66
CA ARG A 45 4.83 -6.40 9.74
C ARG A 45 5.66 -7.52 9.13
N ARG A 46 6.97 -7.28 9.01
CA ARG A 46 7.93 -8.39 9.10
C ARG A 46 7.71 -9.03 10.47
N THR A 47 7.10 -10.21 10.50
CA THR A 47 6.95 -11.00 11.75
C THR A 47 8.27 -11.63 12.17
N LYS A 48 9.20 -11.77 11.23
CA LYS A 48 10.56 -12.27 11.46
C LYS A 48 11.58 -11.21 11.04
N PRO A 49 12.69 -11.07 11.79
CA PRO A 49 13.82 -10.24 11.35
C PRO A 49 14.33 -10.71 9.99
N TYR A 50 14.92 -9.80 9.22
CA TYR A 50 15.62 -10.16 8.00
C TYR A 50 16.83 -11.02 8.37
N GLU A 51 16.84 -12.28 7.94
CA GLU A 51 18.06 -13.10 7.98
C GLU A 51 19.03 -12.50 6.97
N LYS A 52 20.08 -11.84 7.47
CA LYS A 52 21.19 -11.42 6.62
C LYS A 52 21.78 -12.68 5.98
N PRO A 53 22.01 -12.72 4.66
CA PRO A 53 22.83 -13.77 4.08
C PRO A 53 24.18 -13.74 4.81
N GLY A 54 24.57 -14.86 5.41
CA GLY A 54 25.90 -14.98 6.01
C GLY A 54 26.93 -14.70 4.91
N HIS A 55 27.78 -13.71 5.13
CA HIS A 55 28.96 -13.56 4.27
C HIS A 55 29.78 -14.84 4.45
N PRO A 56 30.06 -15.63 3.39
CA PRO A 56 31.00 -16.72 3.54
C PRO A 56 32.34 -16.07 3.90
N GLU A 57 32.76 -16.26 5.14
CA GLU A 57 34.12 -15.94 5.57
C GLU A 57 35.04 -16.76 4.68
N VAL A 58 35.62 -16.09 3.69
CA VAL A 58 36.63 -16.68 2.80
C VAL A 58 37.90 -16.87 3.63
N LEU A 59 38.15 -18.13 4.00
CA LEU A 59 39.42 -18.59 4.56
C LEU A 59 40.52 -18.63 3.49
#